data_AF-A0A7S3N629-F1
#
_entry.id   AF-A0A7S3N629-F1
#
_cell.length_a   1.000
_cell.length_b   1.000
_cell.length_c   1.000
_cell.angle_alpha   90.00
_cell.angle_beta   90.00
_cell.angle_gamma   90.00
#
_symmetry.space_group_name_H-M   'P 1'
#
loop_
_entity.id
_entity.type
_entity.pdbx_description
1 polymer ?
#
loop_
_entity_poly.entity_id
_entity_poly.type
_entity_poly.pdbx_seq_one_letter_code
_entity_poly.pdbx_strand_id
1 'polypeptide(L)'
;LLEEAKAIREEDQITDEEEEDEIEEDEKLAKDNKYEDELDDAEDEGDDELDQPTVTKDNKFELNYTVGRIEDGAAILISKDHNLIEIPLCLLPGDIGPGNILRVSVDRNFKAEKKR
;
A
#
# COMPACT_ATOMS: atom_id res chain seq x y z
N LEU A 1 50.24 33.55 8.30
CA LEU A 1 51.27 33.07 7.34
C LEU A 1 51.20 31.54 7.42
N LEU A 2 50.26 30.83 6.79
CA LEU A 2 49.90 30.72 5.36
C LEU A 2 51.11 30.34 4.49
N GLU A 3 51.20 29.03 4.22
CA GLU A 3 51.79 28.31 3.07
C GLU A 3 51.13 26.91 3.15
N GLU A 4 50.09 26.55 2.39
CA GLU A 4 50.05 26.15 0.96
C GLU A 4 51.09 25.07 0.60
N ALA A 5 50.83 23.93 -0.07
CA ALA A 5 49.63 23.27 -0.58
C ALA A 5 50.03 21.85 -1.07
N LYS A 6 49.03 20.96 -1.19
CA LYS A 6 48.85 19.94 -2.27
C LYS A 6 49.74 18.67 -2.33
N ALA A 7 49.12 17.51 -2.12
CA ALA A 7 49.32 16.30 -2.94
C ALA A 7 48.17 15.30 -2.74
N ILE A 8 47.49 14.94 -3.82
CA ILE A 8 46.50 13.87 -3.94
C ILE A 8 47.26 12.54 -4.02
N ARG A 9 46.84 11.53 -3.26
CA ARG A 9 47.27 10.14 -3.50
C ARG A 9 46.06 9.20 -3.44
N GLU A 10 46.04 8.41 -4.48
CA GLU A 10 45.07 7.42 -4.92
C GLU A 10 45.30 6.08 -4.19
N GLU A 11 44.28 5.22 -4.29
CA GLU A 11 44.21 3.79 -3.94
C GLU A 11 43.83 3.43 -2.49
N ASP A 12 42.58 3.00 -2.31
CA ASP A 12 42.29 1.72 -1.67
C ASP A 12 41.18 1.01 -2.45
N GLN A 13 41.49 -0.24 -2.80
CA GLN A 13 40.71 -1.15 -3.62
C GLN A 13 39.50 -1.65 -2.81
N ILE A 14 38.29 -1.41 -3.30
CA ILE A 14 37.08 -2.10 -2.82
C ILE A 14 36.88 -3.29 -3.75
N THR A 15 37.05 -4.48 -3.19
CA THR A 15 36.77 -5.77 -3.83
C THR A 15 35.27 -5.96 -3.92
N ASP A 16 34.76 -6.13 -5.14
CA ASP A 16 33.41 -6.64 -5.40
C ASP A 16 33.37 -8.13 -5.04
N GLU A 17 32.72 -8.46 -3.93
CA GLU A 17 32.26 -9.82 -3.66
C GLU A 17 30.72 -9.77 -3.68
N GLU A 18 30.15 -10.19 -4.80
CA GLU A 18 28.72 -10.45 -4.96
C GLU A 18 28.41 -11.80 -4.28
N GLU A 19 27.76 -11.77 -3.12
CA GLU A 19 27.13 -12.95 -2.53
C GLU A 19 25.75 -13.15 -3.20
N GLU A 20 25.66 -14.15 -4.08
CA GLU A 20 24.38 -14.68 -4.59
C GLU A 20 23.80 -15.64 -3.53
N ASP A 21 22.73 -15.23 -2.87
CA ASP A 21 21.94 -16.14 -2.02
C ASP A 21 21.07 -17.05 -2.92
N GLU A 22 21.53 -18.29 -3.11
CA GLU A 22 20.72 -19.40 -3.64
C GLU A 22 19.65 -19.79 -2.61
N ILE A 23 18.37 -19.59 -2.93
CA ILE A 23 17.26 -20.14 -2.15
C ILE A 23 16.86 -21.49 -2.78
N GLU A 24 17.26 -22.58 -2.12
CA GLU A 24 16.77 -23.94 -2.37
C GLU A 24 15.27 -24.02 -2.02
N GLU A 25 14.41 -24.22 -3.02
CA GLU A 25 13.01 -24.61 -2.79
C GLU A 25 12.93 -26.13 -2.55
N ASP A 26 12.85 -26.50 -1.27
CA ASP A 26 12.57 -27.87 -0.85
C ASP A 26 11.13 -28.28 -1.20
N GLU A 27 11.03 -29.33 -2.01
CA GLU A 27 9.80 -30.07 -2.28
C GLU A 27 9.27 -30.82 -1.03
N LYS A 28 7.94 -30.93 -1.00
CA LYS A 28 7.07 -31.96 -0.35
C LYS A 28 6.70 -31.80 1.12
N LEU A 29 5.38 -31.63 1.32
CA LEU A 29 4.62 -32.62 2.08
C LEU A 29 3.21 -32.82 1.51
N ALA A 30 2.91 -34.07 1.15
CA ALA A 30 1.61 -34.55 0.70
C ALA A 30 0.58 -34.59 1.85
N LYS A 31 -0.71 -34.47 1.52
CA LYS A 31 -1.70 -35.57 1.62
C LYS A 31 -3.13 -35.06 1.47
N ASP A 32 -3.85 -35.77 0.61
CA ASP A 32 -5.23 -36.22 0.75
C ASP A 32 -6.29 -35.19 1.16
N ASN A 33 -7.08 -34.76 0.18
CA ASN A 33 -8.53 -34.65 0.39
C ASN A 33 -9.24 -35.20 -0.84
N LYS A 34 -9.50 -36.50 -0.77
CA LYS A 34 -10.49 -37.23 -1.55
C LYS A 34 -11.86 -36.86 -0.98
N TYR A 35 -12.63 -36.06 -1.71
CA TYR A 35 -14.09 -36.03 -1.63
C TYR A 35 -14.62 -36.06 -3.05
N GLU A 36 -14.76 -37.29 -3.57
CA GLU A 36 -15.82 -37.59 -4.52
C GLU A 36 -17.09 -37.67 -3.67
N ASP A 37 -17.94 -36.65 -3.74
CA ASP A 37 -19.33 -36.78 -3.32
C ASP A 37 -20.19 -36.76 -4.59
N GLU A 38 -21.00 -37.81 -4.68
CA GLU A 38 -21.97 -38.10 -5.71
C GLU A 38 -23.00 -36.96 -5.74
N LEU A 39 -23.20 -36.35 -6.92
CA LEU A 39 -24.27 -35.38 -7.14
C LEU A 39 -25.60 -36.15 -7.23
N ASP A 40 -26.36 -36.14 -6.13
CA ASP A 40 -27.78 -36.49 -6.13
C ASP A 40 -28.57 -35.39 -6.87
N ASP A 41 -29.35 -35.82 -7.85
CA ASP A 41 -30.31 -35.01 -8.59
C ASP A 41 -31.40 -34.49 -7.65
N ALA A 42 -31.31 -33.21 -7.28
CA ALA A 42 -32.43 -32.46 -6.71
C ALA A 42 -32.69 -31.23 -7.59
N GLU A 43 -33.83 -31.29 -8.30
CA GLU A 43 -34.44 -30.14 -8.95
C GLU A 43 -34.76 -29.08 -7.89
N ASP A 44 -34.05 -27.95 -7.92
CA ASP A 44 -34.41 -26.75 -7.17
C ASP A 44 -34.82 -25.67 -8.17
N GLU A 45 -36.14 -25.56 -8.36
CA GLU A 45 -36.79 -24.46 -9.05
C GLU A 45 -36.82 -23.22 -8.15
N GLY A 46 -36.16 -22.14 -8.59
CA GLY A 46 -36.46 -20.78 -8.13
C GLY A 46 -35.43 -20.19 -7.17
N ASP A 47 -34.53 -19.38 -7.72
CA ASP A 47 -34.57 -17.92 -7.58
C ASP A 47 -33.43 -17.33 -8.43
N ASP A 48 -33.75 -16.37 -9.30
CA ASP A 48 -32.77 -15.61 -10.08
C ASP A 48 -31.86 -14.80 -9.13
N GLU A 49 -30.82 -15.44 -8.59
CA GLU A 49 -29.76 -14.77 -7.86
C GLU A 49 -28.92 -13.99 -8.89
N LEU A 50 -29.28 -12.70 -9.05
CA LEU A 50 -28.54 -11.75 -9.87
C LEU A 50 -27.07 -11.76 -9.47
N ASP A 51 -26.28 -12.37 -10.35
CA ASP A 51 -24.83 -12.47 -10.36
C ASP A 51 -24.21 -11.10 -10.01
N GLN A 52 -23.84 -10.92 -8.74
CA GLN A 52 -23.04 -9.76 -8.37
C GLN A 52 -21.63 -10.03 -8.89
N PRO A 53 -21.04 -9.14 -9.72
CA PRO A 53 -19.66 -9.30 -10.13
C PRO A 53 -18.79 -9.31 -8.86
N THR A 54 -18.17 -10.45 -8.59
CA THR A 54 -17.15 -10.62 -7.56
C THR A 54 -15.92 -9.84 -8.04
N VAL A 55 -15.88 -8.54 -7.73
CA VAL A 55 -14.76 -7.69 -8.13
C VAL A 55 -13.49 -8.22 -7.49
N THR A 56 -12.62 -8.68 -8.37
CA THR A 56 -11.27 -9.19 -8.20
C THR A 56 -10.37 -8.18 -7.47
N LYS A 57 -9.65 -8.64 -6.44
CA LYS A 57 -8.49 -8.00 -5.77
C LYS A 57 -8.62 -6.48 -5.56
N ASP A 58 -9.00 -6.12 -4.34
CA ASP A 58 -9.00 -4.75 -3.82
C ASP A 58 -7.59 -4.15 -3.93
N ASN A 59 -7.35 -3.34 -4.96
CA ASN A 59 -6.12 -2.58 -5.04
C ASN A 59 -6.25 -1.43 -4.04
N LYS A 60 -5.79 -1.69 -2.81
CA LYS A 60 -5.84 -0.75 -1.69
C LYS A 60 -5.14 0.54 -2.07
N PHE A 61 -5.89 1.61 -2.27
CA PHE A 61 -5.33 2.92 -2.60
C PHE A 61 -4.84 3.59 -1.32
N GLU A 62 -3.53 3.65 -1.13
CA GLU A 62 -2.88 4.32 0.00
C GLU A 62 -1.87 5.36 -0.48
N LEU A 63 -1.92 6.55 0.12
CA LEU A 63 -1.01 7.65 -0.17
C LEU A 63 -0.48 8.27 1.12
N ASN A 64 0.76 8.75 1.07
CA ASN A 64 1.35 9.53 2.14
C ASN A 64 1.35 11.01 1.76
N TYR A 65 0.88 11.82 2.68
CA TYR A 65 0.86 13.27 2.57
C TYR A 65 1.64 13.91 3.72
N THR A 66 2.35 14.98 3.43
CA THR A 66 2.95 15.84 4.45
C THR A 66 2.00 16.99 4.75
N VAL A 67 1.76 17.25 6.02
CA VAL A 67 1.03 18.43 6.49
C VAL A 67 1.91 19.65 6.19
N GLY A 68 1.43 20.51 5.31
CA GLY A 68 2.05 21.79 5.02
C GLY A 68 1.58 22.83 6.04
N ARG A 69 0.67 23.70 5.60
CA ARG A 69 0.18 24.83 6.39
C ARG A 69 -1.21 24.54 6.94
N ILE A 70 -1.49 25.05 8.14
CA ILE A 70 -2.80 24.98 8.78
C ILE A 70 -3.35 26.39 8.91
N GLU A 71 -4.50 26.67 8.29
CA GLU A 71 -5.18 27.98 8.31
C GLU A 71 -6.69 27.76 8.41
N ASP A 72 -7.38 28.64 9.15
CA ASP A 72 -8.85 28.74 9.21
C ASP A 72 -9.62 27.42 9.42
N GLY A 73 -9.04 26.47 10.17
CA GLY A 73 -9.69 25.18 10.46
C GLY A 73 -9.50 24.11 9.38
N ALA A 74 -8.64 24.36 8.40
CA ALA A 74 -8.21 23.39 7.39
C ALA A 74 -6.68 23.22 7.37
N ALA A 75 -6.23 22.06 6.90
CA ALA A 75 -4.83 21.77 6.64
C ALA A 75 -4.60 21.58 5.14
N ILE A 76 -3.51 22.16 4.65
CA ILE A 76 -2.98 21.91 3.32
C ILE A 76 -2.05 20.71 3.40
N LEU A 77 -2.36 19.65 2.66
CA LEU A 77 -1.57 18.44 2.59
C LEU A 77 -0.87 18.32 1.24
N ILE A 78 0.37 17.87 1.26
CA ILE A 78 1.27 17.84 0.09
C ILE A 78 1.69 16.38 -0.16
N SER A 79 1.45 15.84 -1.35
CA SER A 79 1.97 14.52 -1.74
C SER A 79 3.42 14.58 -2.23
N LYS A 80 4.07 13.42 -2.41
CA LYS A 80 5.40 13.33 -3.05
C LYS A 80 5.41 13.88 -4.48
N ASP A 81 4.30 13.70 -5.19
CA ASP A 81 4.13 14.16 -6.57
C ASP A 81 3.66 15.63 -6.66
N HIS A 82 3.83 16.40 -5.58
CA HIS A 82 3.45 17.81 -5.48
C HIS A 82 1.95 18.09 -5.64
N ASN A 83 1.08 17.09 -5.42
CA ASN A 83 -0.35 17.33 -5.35
C ASN A 83 -0.70 17.99 -4.01
N LEU A 84 -1.59 18.99 -4.07
CA LEU A 84 -2.08 19.72 -2.91
C LEU A 84 -3.54 19.40 -2.69
N ILE A 85 -3.90 19.06 -1.44
CA ILE A 85 -5.30 18.91 -1.03
C ILE A 85 -5.57 19.69 0.24
N GLU A 86 -6.76 20.26 0.35
CA GLU A 86 -7.25 20.92 1.56
C GLU A 86 -8.17 19.97 2.31
N ILE A 87 -7.83 19.66 3.56
CA ILE A 87 -8.63 18.79 4.42
C ILE A 87 -9.03 19.55 5.70
N PRO A 88 -10.33 19.55 6.08
CA PRO A 88 -10.78 20.09 7.37
C PRO A 88 -10.06 19.43 8.56
N LEU A 89 -9.64 20.22 9.54
CA LEU A 89 -8.96 19.71 10.74
C LEU A 89 -9.80 18.71 11.53
N CYS A 90 -11.14 18.80 11.47
CA CYS A 90 -12.03 17.87 12.14
C CYS A 90 -12.00 16.43 11.59
N LEU A 91 -11.45 16.24 10.38
CA LEU A 91 -11.26 14.93 9.77
C LEU A 91 -9.86 14.36 10.03
N LEU A 92 -8.98 15.16 10.62
CA LEU A 92 -7.60 14.77 10.91
C LEU A 92 -7.48 14.32 12.37
N PRO A 93 -6.46 13.51 12.68
CA PRO A 93 -6.17 13.16 14.06
C PRO A 93 -5.97 14.39 14.95
N GLY A 94 -6.09 14.23 16.27
CA GLY A 94 -5.65 15.25 17.22
C GLY A 94 -4.13 15.48 17.12
N ASP A 95 -3.68 16.67 17.50
CA ASP A 95 -2.25 17.02 17.60
C ASP A 95 -1.45 16.93 16.28
N ILE A 96 -2.05 17.34 15.16
CA ILE A 96 -1.30 17.53 13.91
C ILE A 96 -0.66 18.91 13.83
N GLY A 97 0.53 18.99 13.24
CA GLY A 97 1.21 20.23 12.95
C GLY A 97 1.91 20.19 11.59
N PRO A 98 2.43 21.35 11.13
CA PRO A 98 3.28 21.41 9.94
C PRO A 98 4.46 20.43 10.01
N GLY A 99 4.69 19.69 8.93
CA GLY A 99 5.75 18.69 8.81
C GLY A 99 5.35 17.26 9.20
N ASN A 100 4.19 17.07 9.83
CA ASN A 100 3.69 15.71 10.12
C ASN A 100 3.40 14.94 8.82
N ILE A 101 3.54 13.62 8.85
CA ILE A 101 3.21 12.75 7.71
C ILE A 101 1.94 11.95 8.05
N LEU A 102 0.96 12.03 7.16
CA LEU A 102 -0.31 11.33 7.26
C LEU A 102 -0.37 10.25 6.18
N ARG A 103 -0.75 9.03 6.60
CA ARG A 103 -1.11 7.95 5.68
C ARG A 103 -2.61 7.95 5.48
N VAL A 104 -3.05 8.15 4.25
CA VAL A 104 -4.45 8.20 3.85
C VAL A 104 -4.77 6.98 2.99
N SER A 105 -5.78 6.23 3.39
CA SER A 105 -6.29 5.08 2.64
C SER A 105 -7.70 5.40 2.16
N VAL A 106 -7.98 5.18 0.88
CA VAL A 106 -9.29 5.48 0.29
C VAL A 106 -9.84 4.21 -0.34
N ASP A 107 -11.11 3.93 -0.03
CA ASP A 107 -11.84 2.77 -0.54
C ASP A 107 -13.25 3.18 -0.98
N ARG A 108 -13.76 2.53 -2.04
CA ARG A 108 -15.11 2.78 -2.55
C ARG A 108 -16.11 1.86 -1.87
N ASN A 109 -17.01 2.44 -1.09
CA ASN A 109 -18.02 1.69 -0.38
C ASN A 109 -19.28 1.40 -1.24
N PHE A 110 -19.21 0.39 -2.10
CA PHE A 110 -20.33 -0.06 -2.95
C PHE A 110 -21.57 -0.50 -2.14
N LYS A 111 -21.37 -1.03 -0.93
CA LYS A 111 -22.46 -1.50 -0.07
C LYS A 111 -23.33 -0.35 0.43
N ALA A 112 -22.70 0.78 0.77
CA ALA A 112 -23.41 1.99 1.16
C ALA A 112 -24.11 2.64 -0.03
N GLU A 113 -23.50 2.62 -1.22
CA GLU A 113 -24.09 3.15 -2.46
C GLU A 113 -25.41 2.44 -2.82
N LYS A 114 -25.46 1.10 -2.77
CA LYS A 114 -26.68 0.32 -3.07
C LYS A 114 -27.84 0.57 -2.09
N LYS A 115 -27.56 1.10 -0.89
CA LYS A 115 -28.56 1.34 0.16
C LYS A 115 -29.14 2.76 0.16
N ARG A 116 -28.60 3.66 -0.65
CA ARG A 116 -29.05 5.05 -0.78
C ARG A 116 -29.92 5.21 -2.02
#